data_AF-A0A926V8L7-F1
#
_entry.id   AF-A0A926V8L7-F1
#
_cell.length_a   1.000
_cell.length_b   1.000
_cell.length_c   1.000
_cell.angle_alpha   90.00
_cell.angle_beta   90.00
_cell.angle_gamma   90.00
#
_symmetry.space_group_name_H-M   'P 1'
#
loop_
_entity.id
_entity.type
_entity.pdbx_description
1 polymer ?
#
loop_
_entity_poly.entity_id
_entity_poly.type
_entity_poly.pdbx_seq_one_letter_code
_entity_poly.pdbx_strand_id
1 'polypeptide(L)'
;MHQTSLSKIESAGSFLLWFRSSLSPDLQHQLRPYLAQPYQSALKVLECCSLECPLTVEAIAQQTQLSQASVRQMLKVLQAAGLVTPAMVSVRPWRSQSSPREFWVESPQLISSGLE
;
A
#
# COMPACT_ATOMS: atom_id res chain seq x y z
N MET A 1 0.33 15.11 -0.96
CA MET A 1 0.42 15.18 0.51
C MET A 1 1.89 15.38 0.88
N HIS A 2 2.16 16.38 1.71
CA HIS A 2 3.48 16.99 1.92
C HIS A 2 4.46 16.09 2.67
N GLN A 3 5.73 16.06 2.27
CA GLN A 3 6.84 15.36 2.97
C GLN A 3 6.86 15.63 4.48
N THR A 4 6.47 16.83 4.90
CA THR A 4 6.38 17.28 6.29
C THR A 4 5.42 16.46 7.15
N SER A 5 4.45 15.76 6.55
CA SER A 5 3.52 14.88 7.26
C SER A 5 4.10 13.49 7.50
N LEU A 6 5.02 13.02 6.65
CA LEU A 6 5.64 11.70 6.79
C LEU A 6 6.75 11.70 7.85
N SER A 7 7.57 12.76 7.91
CA SER A 7 8.59 12.91 8.96
C SER A 7 7.99 13.01 10.37
N LYS A 8 6.79 13.58 10.49
CA LYS A 8 6.00 13.56 11.74
C LYS A 8 5.56 12.16 12.13
N ILE A 9 5.28 11.28 11.17
CA ILE A 9 4.90 9.89 11.46
C ILE A 9 6.14 9.08 11.85
N GLU A 10 7.28 9.27 11.18
CA GLU A 10 8.55 8.63 11.55
C GLU A 10 8.95 8.95 12.99
N SER A 11 8.90 10.23 13.37
CA SER A 11 9.19 10.67 14.75
C SER A 11 8.12 10.27 15.77
N ALA A 12 6.90 9.96 15.33
CA ALA A 12 5.80 9.53 16.19
C ALA A 12 5.63 8.01 16.28
N GLY A 13 6.57 7.21 15.75
CA GLY A 13 6.48 5.74 15.78
C GLY A 13 6.23 5.19 17.19
N SER A 14 6.97 5.68 18.19
CA SER A 14 6.79 5.28 19.60
C SER A 14 5.41 5.64 20.15
N PHE A 15 4.87 6.80 19.76
CA PHE A 15 3.52 7.21 20.15
C PHE A 15 2.47 6.30 19.52
N LEU A 16 2.59 6.00 18.23
CA LEU A 16 1.64 5.12 17.52
C LEU A 16 1.68 3.69 18.08
N LEU A 17 2.87 3.20 18.43
CA LEU A 17 3.05 1.90 19.09
C LEU A 17 2.35 1.88 20.44
N TRP A 18 2.68 2.85 21.30
CA TRP A 18 2.07 2.99 22.62
C TRP A 18 0.55 3.13 22.54
N PHE A 19 0.06 3.99 21.63
CA PHE A 19 -1.36 4.23 21.44
C PHE A 19 -2.12 2.93 21.10
N ARG A 20 -1.54 2.09 20.24
CA ARG A 20 -2.16 0.81 19.87
C ARG A 20 -2.01 -0.27 20.94
N SER A 21 -0.88 -0.32 21.64
CA SER A 21 -0.57 -1.41 22.57
C SER A 21 -1.08 -1.18 23.99
N SER A 22 -1.19 0.08 24.40
CA SER A 22 -1.43 0.46 25.80
C SER A 22 -2.84 0.96 26.06
N LEU A 23 -3.59 1.34 25.02
CA LEU A 23 -4.96 1.80 25.15
C LEU A 23 -5.94 0.72 24.71
N SER A 24 -7.07 0.60 25.41
CA SER A 24 -8.17 -0.25 24.96
C SER A 24 -8.77 0.28 23.64
N PRO A 25 -9.39 -0.59 22.81
CA PRO A 25 -10.02 -0.18 21.56
C PRO A 25 -11.04 0.96 21.72
N ASP A 26 -11.81 0.97 22.82
CA ASP A 26 -12.77 2.03 23.13
C ASP A 26 -12.09 3.38 23.36
N LEU A 27 -11.02 3.42 24.15
CA LEU A 27 -10.25 4.65 24.38
C LEU A 27 -9.54 5.12 23.12
N GLN A 28 -9.04 4.19 22.29
CA GLN A 28 -8.45 4.53 20.99
C GLN A 28 -9.49 5.21 20.08
N HIS A 29 -10.73 4.73 20.06
CA HIS A 29 -11.82 5.35 19.30
C HIS A 29 -12.20 6.73 19.81
N GLN A 30 -12.27 6.91 21.14
CA GLN A 30 -12.61 8.20 21.73
C GLN A 30 -11.53 9.26 21.50
N LEU A 31 -10.25 8.88 21.54
CA LEU A 31 -9.13 9.82 21.41
C LEU A 31 -8.76 10.14 19.96
N ARG A 32 -9.06 9.25 19.02
CA ARG A 32 -8.71 9.41 17.60
C ARG A 32 -9.10 10.75 16.96
N PRO A 33 -10.32 11.28 17.18
CA PRO A 33 -10.73 12.56 16.60
C PRO A 33 -9.85 13.74 17.01
N TYR A 34 -9.18 13.65 18.16
CA TYR A 34 -8.31 14.70 18.70
C TYR A 34 -6.87 14.60 18.19
N LEU A 35 -6.51 13.52 17.51
CA LEU A 35 -5.17 13.35 16.93
C LEU A 35 -5.04 14.20 15.67
N ALA A 36 -3.83 14.69 15.39
CA ALA A 36 -3.55 15.30 14.11
C ALA A 36 -3.76 14.28 12.97
N GLN A 37 -4.26 14.76 11.82
CA GLN A 37 -4.52 13.91 10.64
C GLN A 37 -3.38 12.93 10.28
N PRO A 38 -2.09 13.28 10.22
CA PRO A 38 -1.05 12.29 9.90
C PRO A 38 -1.10 11.04 10.81
N TYR A 39 -1.42 11.20 12.09
CA TYR A 39 -1.56 10.08 13.03
C TYR A 39 -2.85 9.31 12.83
N GLN A 40 -3.97 9.98 12.56
CA GLN A 40 -5.23 9.31 12.22
C GLN A 40 -5.07 8.45 10.96
N SER A 41 -4.41 8.98 9.93
CA SER A 41 -4.11 8.26 8.69
C SER A 41 -3.21 7.05 8.94
N ALA A 42 -2.15 7.20 9.73
CA ALA A 42 -1.26 6.10 10.08
C ALA A 42 -1.97 4.99 10.85
N LEU A 43 -2.83 5.36 11.81
CA LEU A 43 -3.63 4.40 12.56
C LEU A 43 -4.60 3.62 11.66
N LYS A 44 -5.25 4.28 10.70
CA LYS A 44 -6.12 3.60 9.72
C LYS A 44 -5.33 2.60 8.86
N VAL A 45 -4.14 2.97 8.38
CA VAL A 45 -3.27 2.05 7.64
C VAL A 45 -2.85 0.85 8.50
N LEU A 46 -2.53 1.08 9.78
CA LEU A 46 -2.20 0.02 10.73
C LEU A 46 -3.36 -0.95 10.99
N GLU A 47 -4.60 -0.47 11.00
CA GLU A 47 -5.79 -1.33 11.14
C GLU A 47 -5.98 -2.28 9.96
N CYS A 48 -5.57 -1.85 8.77
CA CYS A 48 -5.61 -2.70 7.57
C CYS A 48 -4.46 -3.73 7.52
N CYS A 49 -3.47 -3.65 8.41
CA CYS A 49 -2.32 -4.56 8.44
C CYS A 49 -2.59 -5.71 9.43
N SER A 50 -2.65 -6.94 8.92
CA SER A 50 -2.84 -8.15 9.74
C SER A 50 -2.00 -9.31 9.20
N LEU A 51 -1.53 -10.18 10.09
CA LEU A 51 -0.84 -11.42 9.72
C LEU A 51 -1.82 -12.51 9.25
N GLU A 52 -3.06 -12.49 9.75
CA GLU A 52 -4.07 -13.51 9.42
C GLU A 52 -4.70 -13.28 8.04
N CYS A 53 -4.85 -12.02 7.65
CA CYS A 53 -5.40 -11.62 6.36
C CYS A 53 -4.59 -10.47 5.76
N PRO A 54 -3.44 -10.76 5.13
CA PRO A 54 -2.58 -9.73 4.56
C PRO A 54 -3.24 -9.07 3.35
N LEU A 55 -3.44 -7.75 3.42
CA LEU A 55 -4.04 -6.96 2.34
C LEU A 55 -2.98 -6.44 1.35
N THR A 56 -3.40 -6.21 0.10
CA THR A 56 -2.57 -5.51 -0.88
C THR A 56 -2.57 -4.00 -0.62
N VAL A 57 -1.53 -3.31 -1.08
CA VAL A 57 -1.46 -1.84 -1.04
C VAL A 57 -2.70 -1.19 -1.66
N GLU A 58 -3.23 -1.78 -2.73
CA GLU A 58 -4.44 -1.30 -3.40
C GLU A 58 -5.68 -1.43 -2.52
N ALA A 59 -5.88 -2.58 -1.87
CA ALA A 59 -6.98 -2.79 -0.94
C ALA A 59 -6.89 -1.83 0.26
N ILE A 60 -5.69 -1.62 0.79
CA ILE A 60 -5.45 -0.65 1.87
C ILE A 60 -5.76 0.77 1.39
N ALA A 61 -5.33 1.15 0.19
CA ALA A 61 -5.61 2.46 -0.39
C ALA A 61 -7.12 2.71 -0.54
N GLN A 62 -7.87 1.70 -0.98
CA GLN A 62 -9.33 1.78 -1.07
C GLN A 62 -9.99 1.91 0.31
N GLN A 63 -9.63 1.08 1.29
CA GLN A 63 -10.22 1.14 2.64
C GLN A 63 -9.89 2.45 3.36
N THR A 64 -8.67 2.96 3.20
CA THR A 64 -8.20 4.17 3.88
C THR A 64 -8.53 5.45 3.13
N GLN A 65 -9.05 5.36 1.89
CA GLN A 65 -9.26 6.48 0.97
C GLN A 65 -7.97 7.29 0.72
N LEU A 66 -6.82 6.63 0.77
CA LEU A 66 -5.52 7.22 0.49
C LEU A 66 -5.05 6.82 -0.91
N SER A 67 -4.16 7.61 -1.50
CA SER A 67 -3.50 7.17 -2.74
C SER A 67 -2.57 5.99 -2.46
N GLN A 68 -2.40 5.08 -3.42
CA GLN A 68 -1.45 3.97 -3.29
C GLN A 68 -0.03 4.45 -2.99
N ALA A 69 0.38 5.61 -3.52
CA ALA A 69 1.67 6.21 -3.25
C ALA A 69 1.81 6.60 -1.76
N SER A 70 0.80 7.27 -1.20
CA SER A 70 0.76 7.62 0.22
C SER A 70 0.79 6.38 1.11
N VAL A 71 0.03 5.33 0.75
CA VAL A 71 0.02 4.06 1.49
C VAL A 71 1.41 3.41 1.47
N ARG A 72 2.08 3.34 0.31
CA ARG A 72 3.44 2.78 0.22
C ARG A 72 4.44 3.54 1.07
N GLN A 73 4.39 4.88 1.05
CA GLN A 73 5.25 5.70 1.89
C GLN A 73 4.97 5.47 3.37
N MET A 74 3.71 5.40 3.76
CA MET A 74 3.31 5.20 5.14
C MET A 74 3.67 3.81 5.65
N LEU A 75 3.48 2.77 4.84
CA LEU A 75 3.92 1.41 5.16
C LEU A 75 5.43 1.33 5.34
N LYS A 76 6.23 2.02 4.51
CA LYS A 76 7.69 2.10 4.71
C LYS A 76 8.06 2.73 6.04
N VAL A 77 7.42 3.85 6.38
CA VAL A 77 7.64 4.53 7.66
C VAL A 77 7.24 3.63 8.84
N LEU A 78 6.08 2.99 8.77
CA LEU A 78 5.59 2.09 9.81
C LEU A 78 6.48 0.84 9.95
N GLN A 79 7.02 0.30 8.85
CA GLN A 79 8.00 -0.79 8.88
C GLN A 79 9.31 -0.35 9.54
N ALA A 80 9.83 0.85 9.19
CA ALA A 80 11.04 1.39 9.81
C ALA A 80 10.85 1.64 11.32
N ALA A 81 9.64 1.98 11.74
CA ALA A 81 9.26 2.11 13.15
C ALA A 81 8.94 0.76 13.85
N GLY A 82 9.05 -0.37 13.16
CA GLY A 82 8.77 -1.71 13.72
C GLY A 82 7.30 -2.02 13.96
N LEU A 83 6.37 -1.21 13.40
CA LEU A 83 4.92 -1.33 13.60
C LEU A 83 4.25 -2.30 12.65
N VAL A 84 4.88 -2.59 11.52
CA VAL A 84 4.36 -3.48 10.47
C VAL A 84 5.51 -4.36 9.99
N THR A 85 5.24 -5.65 9.75
CA THR A 85 6.20 -6.54 9.09
C THR A 85 5.87 -6.69 7.61
N PRO A 86 6.83 -7.05 6.75
CA PRO A 86 6.56 -7.31 5.34
C PRO A 86 5.50 -8.40 5.11
N ALA A 87 5.33 -9.34 6.06
CA ALA A 87 4.34 -10.40 5.99
C ALA A 87 2.89 -9.92 6.20
N MET A 88 2.69 -8.78 6.87
CA MET A 88 1.36 -8.20 7.12
C MET A 88 0.75 -7.52 5.88
N VAL A 89 1.52 -7.37 4.81
CA VAL A 89 1.10 -6.72 3.56
C VAL A 89 1.42 -7.64 2.39
N SER A 90 0.42 -7.96 1.57
CA SER A 90 0.63 -8.72 0.36
C SER A 90 1.30 -7.83 -0.69
N VAL A 91 2.63 -7.92 -0.78
CA VAL A 91 3.42 -7.30 -1.84
C VAL A 91 3.33 -8.19 -3.08
N ARG A 92 2.29 -8.03 -3.90
CA ARG A 92 2.40 -8.52 -5.29
C ARG A 92 3.42 -7.63 -6.00
N PRO A 93 4.48 -8.19 -6.60
CA PRO A 93 5.36 -7.41 -7.45
C PRO A 93 4.52 -6.79 -8.55
N TRP A 94 4.70 -5.48 -8.73
CA TRP A 94 4.10 -4.73 -9.81
C TRP A 94 4.69 -5.29 -11.11
N ARG A 95 4.08 -6.31 -11.71
CA ARG A 95 4.28 -6.53 -13.14
C ARG A 95 3.64 -5.31 -13.78
N SER A 96 4.48 -4.35 -14.18
CA SER A 96 4.13 -3.45 -15.26
C SER A 96 3.51 -4.32 -16.34
N GLN A 97 2.22 -4.14 -16.60
CA GLN A 97 1.65 -4.55 -17.88
C GLN A 97 2.30 -3.64 -18.92
N SER A 98 3.57 -3.92 -19.25
CA SER A 98 4.08 -3.58 -20.56
C SER A 98 3.25 -4.45 -21.50
N SER A 99 2.19 -3.84 -22.03
CA SER A 99 1.41 -4.35 -23.13
C SER A 99 2.37 -4.95 -24.16
N PRO A 100 2.27 -6.24 -24.53
CA PRO A 100 2.90 -6.67 -25.75
C PRO A 100 2.19 -5.91 -26.86
N ARG A 101 2.85 -4.86 -27.39
CA ARG A 101 2.45 -4.29 -28.67
C ARG A 101 2.45 -5.45 -29.66
N GLU A 102 1.25 -5.88 -30.01
CA GLU A 102 0.97 -6.83 -31.07
C GLU A 102 1.73 -6.37 -32.32
N PHE A 103 2.64 -7.22 -32.79
CA PHE A 103 3.27 -7.05 -34.09
C PHE A 103 2.18 -7.20 -35.15
N TRP A 104 1.66 -6.07 -35.63
CA TRP A 104 1.04 -6.02 -36.96
C TRP A 104 2.17 -5.99 -37.97
N VAL A 105 2.53 -7.16 -38.50
CA VAL A 105 3.20 -7.24 -39.79
C VAL A 105 2.13 -7.68 -40.78
N GLU A 106 1.64 -6.71 -41.54
CA GLU A 106 0.88 -6.91 -42.76
C GLU A 106 1.57 -7.94 -43.66
N SER A 107 0.79 -8.89 -44.18
CA SER A 107 1.20 -9.83 -45.24
C SER A 107 1.51 -9.09 -46.55
N PRO A 108 2.22 -9.72 -47.50
CA PRO A 108 1.48 -10.12 -48.69
C PRO A 108 1.89 -11.48 -49.29
N GLN A 109 0.96 -12.02 -50.09
CA GLN A 109 0.92 -13.34 -50.74
C GLN A 109 2.01 -13.60 -51.78
N LEU A 110 2.29 -14.88 -52.09
CA LEU A 110 2.68 -15.36 -53.43
C LEU A 110 2.41 -16.88 -53.60
N ILE A 111 1.25 -17.19 -54.17
CA ILE A 111 0.97 -18.02 -55.36
C ILE A 111 1.99 -19.13 -55.78
N SER A 112 1.42 -20.34 -55.98
CA SER A 112 1.69 -21.38 -57.00
C SER A 112 2.74 -22.50 -56.87
N SER A 113 2.18 -23.72 -56.91
CA SER A 113 2.44 -24.81 -57.89
C SER A 113 3.67 -25.73 -57.79
N GLY A 114 3.41 -27.04 -57.93
CA GLY A 114 4.33 -28.06 -58.48
C GLY A 114 4.60 -29.22 -57.50
N LEU A 115 3.94 -30.37 -57.63
CA LEU A 115 4.37 -31.57 -58.39
C LEU A 115 5.68 -32.17 -57.86
N GLU A 116 5.59 -33.31 -57.16
CA GLU A 116 6.22 -34.60 -57.48
C GLU A 116 5.55 -35.73 -56.69
#